data_AF-A0A6V7LLZ4-F1
#
_entry.id   AF-A0A6V7LLZ4-F1
#
_cell.length_a   1.000
_cell.length_b   1.000
_cell.length_c   1.000
_cell.angle_alpha   90.00
_cell.angle_beta   90.00
_cell.angle_gamma   90.00
#
_symmetry.space_group_name_H-M   'P 1'
#
loop_
_entity.id
_entity.type
_entity.pdbx_description
1 polymer ?
#
loop_
_entity_poly.entity_id
_entity_poly.type
_entity_poly.pdbx_seq_one_letter_code
_entity_poly.pdbx_strand_id
1 'polypeptide(L)'
;AYLHKFEYEETPNCPVGCVAPEDAEHAIFFSSRYDEERRKLEARLGISPEPKALIPFIIQAEKNWNSVHTARRTQEEEKRMSLNERSMLKTEEVHLLYRIVEELIG
;
A
#
# COMPACT_ATOMS: atom_id res chain seq x y z
N ALA A 1 -13.88 4.80 0.50
CA ALA A 1 -12.68 3.97 0.54
C ALA A 1 -12.08 3.96 1.93
N TYR A 2 -11.04 3.15 2.08
CA TYR A 2 -10.08 3.22 3.17
C TYR A 2 -9.52 4.64 3.36
N LEU A 3 -9.41 5.40 2.27
CA LEU A 3 -9.00 6.80 2.25
C LEU A 3 -9.97 7.76 2.96
N HIS A 4 -11.22 7.36 3.20
CA HIS A 4 -12.22 8.19 3.86
C HIS A 4 -11.84 8.56 5.29
N LYS A 5 -11.22 7.62 6.03
CA LYS A 5 -10.78 7.87 7.42
C LYS A 5 -9.65 8.90 7.52
N PHE A 6 -9.02 9.22 6.39
CA PHE A 6 -8.00 10.25 6.26
C PHE A 6 -8.52 11.49 5.52
N GLU A 7 -9.84 11.60 5.33
CA GLU A 7 -10.51 12.73 4.68
C GLU A 7 -10.10 12.97 3.21
N TYR A 8 -9.47 11.98 2.56
CA TYR A 8 -9.13 12.05 1.13
C TYR A 8 -10.29 11.62 0.22
N GLU A 9 -11.33 11.00 0.78
CA GLU A 9 -12.52 10.59 0.04
C GLU A 9 -13.80 10.92 0.79
N GLU A 10 -14.84 11.25 0.03
CA GLU A 10 -16.15 11.62 0.56
C GLU A 10 -16.94 10.44 1.16
N THR A 11 -16.68 9.22 0.70
CA THR A 11 -17.45 8.03 1.12
C THR A 11 -16.52 6.95 1.69
N PRO A 12 -16.97 6.14 2.66
CA PRO A 12 -16.19 5.01 3.18
C PRO A 12 -16.15 3.80 2.23
N ASN A 13 -16.96 3.77 1.18
CA ASN A 13 -17.09 2.60 0.31
C ASN A 13 -15.98 2.50 -0.75
N CYS A 14 -15.59 1.29 -1.12
CA CYS A 14 -14.63 1.08 -2.20
C CYS A 14 -15.17 1.65 -3.53
N PRO A 15 -14.47 2.56 -4.22
CA PRO A 15 -14.94 3.14 -5.48
C PRO A 15 -14.89 2.15 -6.66
N VAL A 16 -14.12 1.07 -6.54
CA VAL A 16 -13.94 0.04 -7.58
C VAL A 16 -14.55 -1.32 -7.18
N GLY A 17 -15.06 -1.44 -5.96
CA GLY A 17 -15.59 -2.68 -5.38
C GLY A 17 -17.09 -2.62 -5.08
N CYS A 18 -17.65 -3.74 -4.61
CA CYS A 18 -19.02 -3.77 -4.08
C CYS A 18 -19.16 -2.75 -2.93
N VAL A 19 -20.37 -2.22 -2.72
CA VAL A 19 -20.78 -1.07 -1.87
C VAL A 19 -20.46 -1.21 -0.36
N ALA A 20 -19.53 -2.08 0.03
CA ALA A 20 -19.04 -2.23 1.39
C ALA A 20 -18.01 -1.13 1.73
N PRO A 21 -17.91 -0.74 3.01
CA PRO A 21 -16.80 0.04 3.53
C PRO A 21 -15.48 -0.65 3.19
N GLU A 22 -14.53 0.11 2.64
CA GLU A 22 -13.19 -0.41 2.37
C GLU A 22 -12.33 -0.21 3.62
N ASP A 23 -11.98 -1.31 4.27
CA ASP A 23 -11.04 -1.32 5.39
C ASP A 23 -9.59 -1.55 4.90
N ALA A 24 -8.66 -1.62 5.86
CA ALA A 24 -7.24 -1.81 5.61
C ALA A 24 -7.00 -3.08 4.79
N GLU A 25 -7.60 -4.20 5.20
CA GLU A 25 -7.47 -5.51 4.56
C GLU A 25 -8.03 -5.50 3.13
N HIS A 26 -9.21 -4.91 2.93
CA HIS A 26 -9.83 -4.73 1.62
C HIS A 26 -8.95 -3.92 0.68
N ALA A 27 -8.46 -2.77 1.14
CA ALA A 27 -7.61 -1.90 0.34
C ALA A 27 -6.34 -2.63 -0.13
N ILE A 28 -5.67 -3.37 0.77
CA ILE A 28 -4.40 -4.02 0.42
C ILE A 28 -4.55 -5.31 -0.37
N PHE A 29 -5.48 -6.20 -0.04
CA PHE A 29 -5.49 -7.56 -0.61
C PHE A 29 -6.56 -7.78 -1.68
N PHE A 30 -7.62 -6.96 -1.70
CA PHE A 30 -8.81 -7.25 -2.48
C PHE A 30 -9.17 -6.17 -3.51
N SER A 31 -8.87 -4.90 -3.21
CA SER A 31 -9.23 -3.76 -4.05
C SER A 31 -8.31 -3.64 -5.27
N SER A 32 -8.84 -3.86 -6.48
CA SER A 32 -8.10 -3.79 -7.76
C SER A 32 -7.45 -2.44 -8.03
N ARG A 33 -7.91 -1.38 -7.35
CA ARG A 33 -7.31 -0.04 -7.41
C ARG A 33 -5.81 -0.06 -7.12
N TYR A 34 -5.36 -0.96 -6.26
CA TYR A 34 -3.98 -1.01 -5.78
C TYR A 34 -3.17 -2.17 -6.39
N ASP A 35 -3.60 -2.69 -7.55
CA ASP A 35 -2.92 -3.80 -8.24
C ASP A 35 -1.47 -3.45 -8.64
N GLU A 36 -1.24 -2.24 -9.16
CA GLU A 36 0.08 -1.83 -9.63
C GLU A 36 1.06 -1.73 -8.46
N GLU A 37 0.61 -1.16 -7.36
CA GLU A 37 1.39 -1.01 -6.14
C GLU A 37 1.64 -2.33 -5.43
N ARG A 38 0.65 -3.25 -5.39
CA ARG A 38 0.86 -4.62 -4.91
C ARG A 38 1.97 -5.33 -5.68
N ARG A 39 1.98 -5.24 -7.01
CA ARG A 39 3.03 -5.85 -7.85
C ARG A 39 4.41 -5.24 -7.57
N LYS A 40 4.47 -3.92 -7.32
CA LYS A 40 5.73 -3.25 -6.92
C LYS A 40 6.22 -3.71 -5.56
N LEU A 41 5.31 -3.95 -4.61
CA LEU A 41 5.64 -4.50 -3.31
C LEU A 41 6.16 -5.94 -3.43
N GLU A 42 5.46 -6.78 -4.20
CA GLU A 42 5.85 -8.16 -4.49
C GLU A 42 7.25 -8.26 -5.09
N ALA A 43 7.52 -7.47 -6.14
CA ALA A 43 8.81 -7.47 -6.82
C ALA A 43 9.99 -7.10 -5.91
N ARG A 44 9.74 -6.37 -4.83
CA ARG A 44 10.78 -5.83 -3.94
C ARG A 44 10.97 -6.66 -2.69
N LEU A 45 9.88 -7.26 -2.18
CA LEU A 45 9.96 -8.21 -1.08
C LEU A 45 10.31 -9.62 -1.55
N GLY A 46 10.12 -9.94 -2.84
CA GLY A 46 10.33 -11.28 -3.40
C GLY A 46 9.31 -12.30 -2.90
N ILE A 47 8.19 -11.83 -2.35
CA ILE A 47 7.10 -12.66 -1.80
C ILE A 47 5.75 -12.12 -2.24
N SER A 48 4.77 -13.01 -2.36
CA SER A 48 3.39 -12.62 -2.66
C SER A 48 2.84 -11.67 -1.57
N PRO A 49 2.19 -10.55 -1.94
CA PRO A 49 1.58 -9.61 -1.02
C PRO A 49 0.21 -10.10 -0.56
N GLU A 50 -0.01 -11.41 -0.50
CA GLU A 50 -1.20 -12.00 0.12
C GLU A 50 -1.09 -12.02 1.65
N PRO A 51 -2.20 -11.92 2.40
CA PRO A 51 -2.14 -11.85 3.86
C PRO A 51 -1.43 -13.06 4.47
N LYS A 52 -1.62 -14.25 3.88
CA LYS A 52 -1.01 -15.51 4.33
C LYS A 52 0.51 -15.57 4.18
N ALA A 53 1.09 -14.75 3.30
CA ALA A 53 2.52 -14.70 3.06
C ALA A 53 3.15 -13.43 3.67
N LEU A 54 2.48 -12.29 3.52
CA LEU A 54 2.98 -10.99 3.94
C LEU A 54 3.01 -10.82 5.46
N ILE A 55 1.93 -11.19 6.16
CA ILE A 55 1.86 -11.03 7.62
C ILE A 55 2.92 -11.88 8.34
N PRO A 56 3.06 -13.20 8.06
CA PRO A 56 4.10 -14.00 8.66
C PRO A 56 5.51 -13.50 8.33
N PHE A 57 5.75 -13.05 7.10
CA PHE A 57 7.04 -12.51 6.68
C PHE A 57 7.43 -11.28 7.51
N ILE A 58 6.50 -10.34 7.71
CA ILE A 58 6.78 -9.11 8.46
C ILE A 58 7.00 -9.41 9.94
N ILE A 59 6.21 -10.31 10.54
CA ILE A 59 6.30 -10.69 11.96
C ILE A 59 7.57 -11.51 12.25
N GLN A 60 8.09 -12.26 11.27
CA GLN A 60 9.18 -13.21 11.49
C GLN A 60 10.50 -12.55 11.95
N ALA A 61 10.77 -11.30 11.56
CA ALA A 61 11.97 -10.59 12.00
C ALA A 61 11.89 -9.08 11.76
N GLU A 62 12.47 -8.29 12.66
CA GLU A 62 12.62 -6.83 12.52
C GLU A 62 13.36 -6.42 11.23
N LYS A 63 14.27 -7.25 10.72
CA LYS A 63 14.91 -7.01 9.42
C LYS A 63 13.92 -7.05 8.24
N ASN A 64 12.86 -7.84 8.34
CA ASN A 64 11.83 -7.95 7.32
C ASN A 64 10.91 -6.72 7.36
N TRP A 65 10.61 -6.23 8.57
CA TRP A 65 10.00 -4.93 8.81
C TRP A 65 10.81 -3.79 8.16
N ASN A 66 12.12 -3.75 8.43
CA ASN A 66 13.03 -2.78 7.83
C ASN A 66 13.14 -2.91 6.31
N SER A 67 12.93 -4.11 5.76
CA SER A 67 12.89 -4.35 4.31
C SER A 67 11.64 -3.73 3.68
N VAL A 68 10.47 -3.83 4.34
CA VAL A 68 9.24 -3.15 3.91
C VAL A 68 9.39 -1.62 3.98
N HIS A 69 10.04 -1.09 5.02
CA HIS A 69 10.30 0.35 5.12
C HIS A 69 11.36 0.87 4.13
N THR A 70 12.44 0.11 3.91
CA THR A 70 13.45 0.45 2.90
C THR A 70 12.83 0.40 1.51
N ALA A 71 11.95 -0.58 1.28
CA ALA A 71 11.13 -0.61 0.08
C ALA A 71 10.37 0.71 -0.05
N ARG A 72 9.54 1.10 0.93
CA ARG A 72 8.84 2.38 0.92
C ARG A 72 9.73 3.56 0.50
N ARG A 73 10.86 3.79 1.18
CA ARG A 73 11.77 4.92 0.92
C ARG A 73 12.29 4.96 -0.52
N THR A 74 12.82 3.85 -1.03
CA THR A 74 13.37 3.86 -2.39
C THR A 74 12.28 4.08 -3.45
N GLN A 75 11.03 3.65 -3.20
CA GLN A 75 9.92 3.92 -4.11
C GLN A 75 9.48 5.39 -4.05
N GLU A 76 9.53 6.01 -2.86
CA GLU A 76 9.31 7.46 -2.69
C GLU A 76 10.38 8.27 -3.42
N GLU A 77 11.64 7.84 -3.35
CA GLU A 77 12.76 8.47 -4.02
C GLU A 77 12.68 8.33 -5.54
N GLU A 78 12.39 7.12 -6.05
CA GLU A 78 12.14 6.87 -7.48
C GLU A 78 10.98 7.72 -8.00
N LYS A 79 9.87 7.80 -7.25
CA LYS A 79 8.76 8.66 -7.60
C LYS A 79 9.16 10.13 -7.58
N ARG A 80 9.87 10.60 -6.54
CA ARG A 80 10.35 11.99 -6.43
C ARG A 80 11.30 12.36 -7.57
N MET A 81 12.17 11.45 -8.00
CA MET A 81 13.04 11.63 -9.15
C MET A 81 12.24 11.68 -10.46
N SER A 82 11.21 10.83 -10.61
CA SER A 82 10.30 10.88 -11.78
C SER A 82 9.36 12.11 -11.78
N LEU A 83 9.02 12.64 -10.61
CA LEU A 83 8.18 13.83 -10.42
C LEU A 83 8.91 15.13 -10.76
N ASN A 84 10.24 15.16 -10.62
CA ASN A 84 11.04 16.32 -11.01
C ASN A 84 10.98 16.57 -12.55
N GLU A 85 10.50 15.60 -13.33
CA GLU A 85 10.26 15.71 -14.78
C GLU A 85 8.78 15.79 -15.20
N ARG A 86 7.80 15.52 -14.30
CA ARG A 86 6.36 15.62 -14.62
C ARG A 86 5.53 15.96 -13.39
N SER A 87 4.97 17.16 -13.41
CA SER A 87 4.02 17.74 -12.44
C SER A 87 2.98 16.74 -11.91
N MET A 88 2.84 16.75 -10.57
CA MET A 88 1.71 16.31 -9.73
C MET A 88 0.67 15.40 -10.39
N LEU A 89 0.70 14.11 -10.07
CA LEU A 89 -0.45 13.27 -9.71
C LEU A 89 0.07 11.85 -9.42
N LYS A 90 -0.38 11.22 -8.33
CA LYS A 90 -0.11 9.83 -7.87
C LYS A 90 1.07 9.56 -6.93
N THR A 91 1.46 10.48 -6.05
CA THR A 91 2.38 10.14 -4.94
C THR A 91 1.62 9.51 -3.76
N GLU A 92 0.36 9.85 -3.57
CA GLU A 92 -0.41 9.52 -2.35
C GLU A 92 -0.93 8.06 -2.33
N GLU A 93 -1.23 7.45 -3.48
CA GLU A 93 -1.74 6.06 -3.53
C GLU A 93 -0.69 5.01 -3.11
N VAL A 94 0.61 5.32 -3.25
CA VAL A 94 1.69 4.40 -2.84
C VAL A 94 1.99 4.49 -1.35
N HIS A 95 1.98 5.69 -0.76
CA HIS A 95 2.12 5.83 0.70
C HIS A 95 0.99 5.11 1.43
N LEU A 96 -0.18 5.01 0.79
CA LEU A 96 -1.35 4.41 1.37
C LEU A 96 -1.16 2.93 1.69
N LEU A 97 -0.63 2.14 0.75
CA LEU A 97 -0.42 0.71 0.97
C LEU A 97 0.54 0.41 2.12
N TYR A 98 1.63 1.16 2.25
CA TYR A 98 2.55 0.97 3.37
C TYR A 98 1.93 1.41 4.70
N ARG A 99 1.12 2.46 4.70
CA ARG A 99 0.35 2.89 5.88
C ARG A 99 -0.76 1.91 6.27
N ILE A 100 -1.36 1.24 5.28
CA ILE A 100 -2.30 0.12 5.47
C ILE A 100 -1.60 -1.07 6.11
N VAL A 101 -0.40 -1.43 5.60
CA VAL A 101 0.42 -2.51 6.17
C VAL A 101 0.70 -2.20 7.64
N GLU A 102 1.18 -0.99 7.96
CA GLU A 102 1.44 -0.55 9.34
C GLU A 102 0.22 -0.66 10.28
N GLU A 103 -0.98 -0.38 9.79
CA GLU A 103 -2.21 -0.51 10.58
C GLU A 103 -2.71 -1.95 10.76
N LEU A 104 -2.47 -2.84 9.79
CA LEU A 104 -2.85 -4.26 9.91
C LEU A 104 -2.02 -5.05 10.92
N ILE A 105 -0.85 -4.52 11.28
CA ILE A 105 0.13 -5.14 12.18
C ILE A 105 0.34 -4.32 13.47
N GLY A 106 -0.44 -3.25 13.65
CA GLY A 106 -0.52 -2.43 14.87
C GLY A 106 -1.38 -3.06 15.95
#